data_AF-A0A4S4N1L3-F1
#
_entry.id   AF-A0A4S4N1L3-F1
#
_cell.length_a   1.000
_cell.length_b   1.000
_cell.length_c   1.000
_cell.angle_alpha   90.00
_cell.angle_beta   90.00
_cell.angle_gamma   90.00
#
_symmetry.space_group_name_H-M   'P 1'
#
loop_
_entity.id
_entity.type
_entity.pdbx_description
1 polymer ?
#
loop_
_entity_poly.entity_id
_entity_poly.type
_entity_poly.pdbx_seq_one_letter_code
_entity_poly.pdbx_strand_id
1 'polypeptide(L)'
;MDSGYSVYEQLVISAKKRRDIWPSREVAYDWFANRWPWKFWDKRELNLYVKYGLHDLPTRTYPDRTDGVTLACTRIQEASGYIYYQDGIDSLDRLSELCSIIPVHCILGDRVEVVSDDIREATVDPAQGRKMASIITIDDSGHAAVQEHPEVVGDAVWKILISITSTNRASRL
;
A
#
# COMPACT_ATOMS: atom_id res chain seq x y z
N MET A 1 1.93 -16.95 18.33
CA MET A 1 0.70 -17.22 19.10
C MET A 1 -0.45 -17.00 18.14
N ASP A 2 -1.09 -18.09 17.78
CA ASP A 2 -2.17 -18.13 16.80
C ASP A 2 -3.41 -17.48 17.42
N SER A 3 -3.70 -16.23 17.06
CA SER A 3 -4.72 -15.43 17.74
C SER A 3 -6.15 -15.84 17.38
N GLY A 4 -6.33 -16.89 16.56
CA GLY A 4 -7.64 -17.33 16.06
C GLY A 4 -8.34 -16.34 15.13
N TYR A 5 -7.67 -15.25 14.78
CA TYR A 5 -8.17 -14.17 13.92
C TYR A 5 -7.43 -14.18 12.59
N SER A 6 -8.16 -14.05 11.49
CA SER A 6 -7.62 -13.84 10.15
C SER A 6 -6.75 -12.57 10.10
N VAL A 7 -5.86 -12.48 9.11
CA VAL A 7 -5.01 -11.30 8.90
C VAL A 7 -5.84 -10.00 8.77
N TYR A 8 -7.00 -10.07 8.12
CA TYR A 8 -7.91 -8.93 7.95
C TYR A 8 -8.54 -8.48 9.27
N GLU A 9 -8.96 -9.41 10.12
CA GLU A 9 -9.45 -9.07 11.46
C GLU A 9 -8.36 -8.42 12.31
N GLN A 10 -7.11 -8.89 12.20
CA GLN A 10 -5.97 -8.28 12.88
C GLN A 10 -5.71 -6.85 12.37
N LEU A 11 -5.83 -6.60 11.06
CA LEU A 11 -5.72 -5.26 10.48
C LEU A 11 -6.82 -4.32 11.00
N VAL A 12 -8.08 -4.76 11.03
CA VAL A 12 -9.20 -4.00 11.59
C VAL A 12 -8.96 -3.65 13.06
N ILE A 13 -8.53 -4.63 13.87
CA ILE A 13 -8.25 -4.42 15.29
C ILE A 13 -7.09 -3.44 15.47
N SER A 14 -6.02 -3.60 14.70
CA SER A 14 -4.84 -2.73 14.74
C SER A 14 -5.19 -1.29 14.38
N ALA A 15 -5.94 -1.08 13.29
CA ALA A 15 -6.38 0.25 12.86
C ALA A 15 -7.21 0.95 13.95
N LYS A 16 -8.18 0.25 14.56
CA LYS A 16 -9.02 0.79 15.64
C LYS A 16 -8.23 1.14 16.90
N LYS A 17 -7.18 0.39 17.22
CA LYS A 17 -6.36 0.56 18.43
C LYS A 17 -5.14 1.45 18.23
N ARG A 18 -4.84 1.85 17.00
CA ARG A 18 -3.67 2.70 16.70
C ARG A 18 -3.71 3.99 17.51
N ARG A 19 -2.53 4.47 17.91
CA ARG A 19 -2.40 5.82 18.43
C ARG A 19 -2.89 6.82 17.39
N ASP A 20 -3.69 7.78 17.82
CA ASP A 20 -4.36 8.72 16.92
C ASP A 20 -3.91 10.17 17.14
N ILE A 21 -3.41 10.51 18.33
CA ILE A 21 -3.03 11.88 18.71
C ILE A 21 -1.58 11.93 19.20
N TRP A 22 -0.87 12.97 18.79
CA TRP A 22 0.49 13.30 19.23
C TRP A 22 0.58 14.79 19.64
N PRO A 23 1.46 15.14 20.60
CA PRO A 23 1.64 16.54 21.01
C PRO A 23 2.16 17.48 19.92
N SER A 24 2.90 16.94 18.94
CA SER A 24 3.41 17.70 17.79
C SER A 24 3.73 16.77 16.62
N ARG A 25 4.03 17.34 15.46
CA ARG A 25 4.45 16.58 14.26
C ARG A 25 5.79 15.90 14.45
N GLU A 26 6.72 16.52 15.19
CA GLU A 26 8.03 15.96 15.52
C GLU A 26 7.88 14.71 16.38
N VAL A 27 7.03 14.77 17.43
CA VAL A 27 6.74 13.60 18.28
C VAL A 27 6.01 12.51 17.50
N ALA A 28 5.16 12.88 16.53
CA ALA A 28 4.53 11.92 15.62
C ALA A 28 5.56 11.23 14.72
N TYR A 29 6.48 11.99 14.12
CA TYR A 29 7.55 11.47 13.29
C TYR A 29 8.38 10.43 14.05
N ASP A 30 8.86 10.76 15.25
CA ASP A 30 9.65 9.83 16.06
C ASP A 30 8.85 8.57 16.41
N TRP A 31 7.55 8.71 16.64
CA TRP A 31 6.68 7.57 16.93
C TRP A 31 6.57 6.62 15.74
N PHE A 32 6.36 7.15 14.53
CA PHE A 32 6.23 6.38 13.29
C PHE A 32 7.58 5.78 12.85
N ALA A 33 8.66 6.55 12.87
CA ALA A 33 9.99 6.10 12.44
C ALA A 33 10.50 4.85 13.19
N ASN A 34 9.97 4.61 14.40
CA ASN A 34 10.35 3.47 15.24
C ASN A 34 9.34 2.31 15.21
N ARG A 35 8.31 2.35 14.34
CA ARG A 35 7.22 1.36 14.35
C ARG A 35 6.90 0.81 12.97
N TRP A 36 6.57 -0.47 12.93
CA TRP A 36 6.05 -1.09 11.73
C TRP A 36 4.65 -0.55 11.38
N PRO A 37 4.33 -0.31 10.10
CA PRO A 37 5.20 -0.47 8.93
C PRO A 37 6.14 0.71 8.65
N TRP A 38 5.86 1.90 9.19
CA TRP A 38 6.54 3.16 8.82
C TRP A 38 8.06 3.20 9.04
N LYS A 39 8.61 2.38 9.94
CA LYS A 39 10.07 2.28 10.16
C LYS A 39 10.85 1.85 8.92
N PHE A 40 10.17 1.21 7.96
CA PHE A 40 10.77 0.77 6.70
C PHE A 40 10.60 1.78 5.57
N TRP A 41 9.82 2.84 5.76
CA TRP A 41 9.57 3.82 4.71
C TRP A 41 10.81 4.68 4.44
N ASP A 42 10.98 5.11 3.19
CA ASP A 42 11.92 6.16 2.82
C ASP A 42 11.63 7.40 3.69
N LYS A 43 12.70 8.01 4.22
CA LYS A 43 12.58 9.17 5.12
C LYS A 43 11.78 10.31 4.48
N ARG A 44 11.86 10.49 3.17
CA ARG A 44 11.10 11.51 2.43
C ARG A 44 9.60 11.20 2.47
N GLU A 45 9.23 9.95 2.26
CA GLU A 45 7.84 9.48 2.34
C GLU A 45 7.29 9.64 3.75
N LEU A 46 8.07 9.28 4.78
CA LEU A 46 7.67 9.49 6.16
C LEU A 46 7.50 10.98 6.52
N ASN A 47 8.39 11.85 6.03
CA ASN A 47 8.24 13.30 6.21
C ASN A 47 6.98 13.84 5.53
N LEU A 48 6.69 13.38 4.31
CA LEU A 48 5.45 13.73 3.60
C LEU A 48 4.22 13.23 4.36
N TYR A 49 4.26 12.01 4.89
CA TYR A 49 3.17 11.46 5.69
C TYR A 49 2.94 12.25 6.97
N VAL A 50 3.99 12.64 7.70
CA VAL A 50 3.85 13.50 8.88
C VAL A 50 3.34 14.88 8.52
N LYS A 51 3.69 15.41 7.34
CA LYS A 51 3.24 16.72 6.87
C LYS A 51 1.77 16.71 6.42
N TYR A 52 1.35 15.72 5.64
CA TYR A 52 0.04 15.72 4.97
C TYR A 52 -0.94 14.68 5.51
N GLY A 53 -0.45 13.62 6.15
CA GLY A 53 -1.25 12.57 6.77
C GLY A 53 -1.75 12.91 8.18
N LEU A 54 -1.41 14.09 8.70
CA LEU A 54 -1.85 14.56 10.02
C LEU A 54 -2.54 15.94 9.92
N HIS A 55 -3.59 16.14 10.70
CA HIS A 55 -4.26 17.43 10.92
C HIS A 55 -3.89 18.02 12.27
N ASP A 56 -3.79 19.34 12.34
CA ASP A 56 -3.70 20.04 13.61
C ASP A 56 -5.05 19.95 14.34
N LEU A 57 -5.01 19.85 15.67
CA LEU A 57 -6.20 19.86 16.52
C LEU A 57 -6.63 21.32 16.83
N PRO A 58 -7.93 21.60 17.03
CA PRO A 58 -9.06 20.67 17.06
C PRO A 58 -9.50 20.18 15.68
N THR A 59 -10.14 19.01 15.65
CA THR A 59 -10.87 18.51 14.48
C THR A 59 -12.30 18.16 14.85
N ARG A 60 -13.18 17.88 13.88
CA ARG A 60 -14.57 17.46 14.15
C ARG A 60 -14.67 16.18 15.01
N THR A 61 -13.67 15.30 14.92
CA THR A 61 -13.60 14.08 15.73
C THR A 61 -13.13 14.35 17.15
N TYR A 62 -12.36 15.43 17.35
CA TYR A 62 -11.77 15.82 18.62
C TYR A 62 -11.99 17.32 18.89
N PRO A 63 -13.25 17.75 19.11
CA PRO A 63 -13.57 19.17 19.26
C PRO A 63 -12.99 19.78 20.55
N ASP A 64 -12.79 18.96 21.59
CA ASP A 64 -12.31 19.40 22.90
C ASP A 64 -10.78 19.35 23.06
N ARG A 65 -10.03 19.13 21.97
CA ARG A 65 -8.56 19.11 21.97
C ARG A 65 -8.04 20.31 21.22
N THR A 66 -7.33 21.20 21.90
CA THR A 66 -6.91 22.49 21.33
C THR A 66 -5.47 22.50 20.82
N ASP A 67 -4.71 21.44 21.07
CA ASP A 67 -3.29 21.34 20.77
C ASP A 67 -2.90 19.95 20.26
N GLY A 68 -1.77 19.90 19.55
CA GLY A 68 -1.24 18.70 18.94
C GLY A 68 -1.82 18.37 17.56
N VAL A 69 -1.57 17.15 17.12
CA VAL A 69 -1.94 16.65 15.80
C VAL A 69 -2.63 15.29 15.88
N THR A 70 -3.48 15.01 14.91
CA THR A 70 -4.22 13.74 14.79
C THR A 70 -4.13 13.17 13.38
N LEU A 71 -4.39 11.87 13.19
CA LEU A 71 -4.46 11.28 11.85
C LEU A 71 -5.52 11.99 10.97
N ALA A 72 -5.15 12.29 9.73
CA ALA A 72 -6.08 12.82 8.73
C ALA A 72 -7.08 11.75 8.27
N CYS A 73 -6.61 10.51 8.09
CA CYS A 73 -7.45 9.33 7.94
C CYS A 73 -7.81 8.81 9.32
N THR A 74 -9.08 8.94 9.72
CA THR A 74 -9.51 8.49 11.04
C THR A 74 -9.37 6.98 11.17
N ARG A 75 -9.17 6.49 12.40
CA ARG A 75 -9.10 5.05 12.70
C ARG A 75 -10.29 4.25 12.19
N ILE A 76 -11.48 4.86 12.18
CA ILE A 76 -12.70 4.24 11.66
C ILE A 76 -12.64 4.14 10.14
N GLN A 77 -12.24 5.21 9.44
CA GLN A 77 -12.10 5.19 7.98
C GLN A 77 -11.09 4.14 7.53
N GLU A 78 -9.93 4.05 8.19
CA GLU A 78 -8.94 3.05 7.85
C GLU A 78 -9.44 1.63 8.15
N ALA A 79 -10.04 1.40 9.32
CA ALA A 79 -10.61 0.10 9.66
C ALA A 79 -11.68 -0.34 8.65
N SER A 80 -12.51 0.59 8.16
CA SER A 80 -13.51 0.34 7.11
C SER A 80 -12.88 -0.12 5.79
N GLY A 81 -11.61 0.19 5.51
CA GLY A 81 -10.91 -0.32 4.34
C GLY A 81 -10.63 -1.83 4.39
N TYR A 82 -10.74 -2.47 5.56
CA TYR A 82 -10.39 -3.89 5.74
C TYR A 82 -11.58 -4.80 6.03
N ILE A 83 -12.82 -4.26 6.13
CA ILE A 83 -13.98 -5.05 6.57
C ILE A 83 -14.59 -5.95 5.47
N TYR A 84 -14.29 -5.69 4.19
CA TYR A 84 -14.79 -6.46 3.05
C TYR A 84 -13.66 -7.16 2.30
N TYR A 85 -13.02 -8.15 2.94
CA TYR A 85 -11.89 -8.85 2.33
C TYR A 85 -12.27 -9.65 1.08
N GLN A 86 -13.53 -10.08 0.97
CA GLN A 86 -14.03 -10.81 -0.19
C GLN A 86 -13.91 -9.98 -1.48
N ASP A 87 -14.07 -8.65 -1.38
CA ASP A 87 -13.87 -7.74 -2.51
C ASP A 87 -12.46 -7.86 -3.11
N GLY A 88 -11.45 -8.12 -2.28
CA GLY A 88 -10.09 -8.37 -2.73
C GLY A 88 -9.97 -9.67 -3.54
N ILE A 89 -10.68 -10.72 -3.14
CA ILE A 89 -10.72 -11.99 -3.87
C ILE A 89 -11.49 -11.84 -5.17
N ASP A 90 -12.68 -11.25 -5.13
CA ASP A 90 -13.53 -11.02 -6.30
C ASP A 90 -12.84 -10.12 -7.34
N SER A 91 -11.95 -9.22 -6.89
CA SER A 91 -11.15 -8.38 -7.78
C SER A 91 -10.18 -9.18 -8.65
N LEU A 92 -9.77 -10.40 -8.26
CA LEU A 92 -8.89 -11.25 -9.06
C LEU A 92 -9.58 -11.78 -10.32
N ASP A 93 -10.90 -11.96 -10.30
CA ASP A 93 -11.69 -12.33 -11.47
C ASP A 93 -11.79 -11.14 -12.43
N ARG A 94 -12.05 -9.94 -11.89
CA ARG A 94 -12.04 -8.68 -12.66
C ARG A 94 -10.67 -8.41 -13.29
N LEU A 95 -9.59 -8.71 -12.58
CA LEU A 95 -8.23 -8.55 -13.06
C LEU A 95 -7.94 -9.48 -14.26
N SER A 96 -8.47 -10.71 -14.23
CA SER A 96 -8.38 -11.65 -15.35
C SER A 96 -9.03 -11.09 -16.61
N GLU A 97 -10.22 -10.52 -16.49
CA GLU A 97 -10.89 -9.85 -17.61
C GLU A 97 -10.08 -8.66 -18.15
N LEU A 98 -9.54 -7.82 -17.26
CA LEU A 98 -8.73 -6.66 -17.68
C LEU A 98 -7.46 -7.07 -18.43
N CYS A 99 -6.77 -8.13 -17.98
CA CYS A 99 -5.58 -8.65 -18.66
C CYS A 99 -5.88 -9.11 -20.10
N SER A 100 -7.13 -9.44 -20.43
CA SER A 100 -7.53 -9.82 -21.79
C SER A 100 -7.81 -8.64 -22.72
N ILE A 101 -8.00 -7.43 -22.17
CA ILE A 101 -8.47 -6.24 -22.90
C ILE A 101 -7.38 -5.17 -22.98
N ILE A 102 -6.56 -5.03 -21.93
CA ILE A 102 -5.50 -4.02 -21.84
C ILE A 102 -4.21 -4.63 -21.31
N PRO A 103 -3.03 -4.10 -21.69
CA PRO A 103 -1.77 -4.49 -21.05
C PRO A 103 -1.80 -4.12 -19.57
N VAL A 104 -1.76 -5.14 -18.70
CA VAL A 104 -1.67 -4.96 -17.25
C VAL A 104 -0.26 -5.31 -16.81
N HIS A 105 0.39 -4.39 -16.09
CA HIS A 105 1.74 -4.58 -15.56
C HIS A 105 1.67 -4.67 -14.04
N CYS A 106 2.43 -5.60 -13.46
CA CYS A 106 2.48 -5.81 -12.01
C CYS A 106 3.89 -5.52 -11.48
N ILE A 107 3.98 -4.75 -10.40
CA ILE A 107 5.22 -4.47 -9.67
C ILE A 107 5.00 -4.97 -8.23
N LEU A 108 5.86 -5.88 -7.78
CA LEU A 108 5.74 -6.58 -6.50
C LEU A 108 7.00 -6.40 -5.66
N GLY A 109 6.87 -6.34 -4.34
CA GLY A 109 8.01 -6.56 -3.44
C GLY A 109 8.28 -8.05 -3.23
N ASP A 110 9.52 -8.42 -2.94
CA ASP A 110 9.95 -9.80 -2.66
C ASP A 110 9.80 -10.20 -1.17
N ARG A 111 9.70 -9.22 -0.26
CA ARG A 111 9.68 -9.47 1.18
C ARG A 111 8.27 -9.84 1.63
N VAL A 112 8.11 -11.10 2.02
CA VAL A 112 6.85 -11.63 2.55
C VAL A 112 6.59 -11.06 3.94
N GLU A 113 5.54 -10.25 4.07
CA GLU A 113 5.11 -9.66 5.34
C GLU A 113 3.60 -9.82 5.55
N VAL A 114 2.80 -8.99 4.89
CA VAL A 114 1.35 -8.93 5.04
C VAL A 114 0.64 -9.83 4.03
N VAL A 115 1.17 -9.86 2.81
CA VAL A 115 0.65 -10.65 1.69
C VAL A 115 1.48 -11.92 1.59
N SER A 116 0.82 -13.07 1.69
CA SER A 116 1.48 -14.37 1.55
C SER A 116 1.91 -14.63 0.10
N ASP A 117 2.84 -15.57 -0.08
CA ASP A 117 3.24 -16.03 -1.41
C ASP A 117 2.06 -16.57 -2.22
N ASP A 118 1.16 -17.34 -1.60
CA ASP A 118 -0.04 -17.85 -2.28
C ASP A 118 -0.89 -16.74 -2.91
N ILE A 119 -1.08 -15.62 -2.20
CA ILE A 119 -1.85 -14.47 -2.71
C ILE A 119 -1.08 -13.78 -3.84
N ARG A 120 0.24 -13.64 -3.68
CA ARG A 120 1.11 -13.02 -4.69
C ARG A 120 1.12 -13.84 -5.97
N GLU A 121 1.28 -15.15 -5.87
CA GLU A 121 1.22 -16.09 -7.00
C GLU A 121 -0.15 -16.07 -7.66
N ALA A 122 -1.24 -16.14 -6.88
CA ALA A 122 -2.59 -16.06 -7.41
C ALA A 122 -2.85 -14.76 -8.18
N THR A 123 -2.28 -13.63 -7.73
CA THR A 123 -2.44 -12.31 -8.37
C THR A 123 -1.90 -12.27 -9.79
N VAL A 124 -0.83 -13.04 -10.08
CA VAL A 124 -0.15 -13.04 -11.39
C VAL A 124 -0.26 -14.37 -12.13
N ASP A 125 -1.15 -15.27 -11.68
CA ASP A 125 -1.28 -16.61 -12.24
C ASP A 125 -1.92 -16.59 -13.66
N PRO A 126 -1.13 -16.90 -14.71
CA PRO A 126 -1.65 -16.92 -16.07
C PRO A 126 -2.64 -18.05 -16.33
N ALA A 127 -2.62 -19.15 -15.54
CA ALA A 127 -3.56 -20.26 -15.67
C ALA A 127 -4.99 -19.84 -15.31
N GLN A 128 -5.14 -18.78 -14.54
CA GLN A 128 -6.41 -18.20 -14.12
C GLN A 128 -6.79 -16.96 -14.97
N GLY A 129 -6.10 -16.77 -16.10
CA GLY A 129 -6.35 -15.69 -17.06
C GLY A 129 -5.71 -14.35 -16.72
N ARG A 130 -5.00 -14.24 -15.59
CA ARG A 130 -4.26 -13.04 -15.16
C ARG A 130 -2.91 -12.92 -15.89
N LYS A 131 -2.99 -12.78 -17.21
CA LYS A 131 -1.83 -12.72 -18.12
C LYS A 131 -1.24 -11.30 -18.14
N MET A 132 -0.35 -11.03 -17.19
CA MET A 132 0.34 -9.75 -17.11
C MET A 132 1.22 -9.50 -18.34
N ALA A 133 1.24 -8.26 -18.83
CA ALA A 133 2.15 -7.80 -19.87
C ALA A 133 3.61 -7.72 -19.37
N SER A 134 3.81 -7.43 -18.08
CA SER A 134 5.08 -7.67 -17.39
C SER A 134 4.87 -7.84 -15.89
N ILE A 135 5.79 -8.56 -15.25
CA ILE A 135 5.88 -8.69 -13.80
C ILE A 135 7.30 -8.23 -13.41
N ILE A 136 7.40 -7.25 -12.52
CA ILE A 136 8.66 -6.76 -11.98
C ILE A 136 8.66 -7.02 -10.48
N THR A 137 9.72 -7.63 -9.97
CA THR A 137 9.92 -7.82 -8.53
C THR A 137 11.02 -6.87 -8.04
N ILE A 138 10.74 -6.16 -6.95
CA ILE A 138 11.66 -5.23 -6.29
C ILE A 138 12.25 -5.95 -5.08
N ASP A 139 13.57 -6.05 -5.08
CA ASP A 139 14.35 -6.67 -4.01
C ASP A 139 14.26 -5.86 -2.71
N ASP A 140 14.25 -6.57 -1.58
CA ASP A 140 14.14 -6.04 -0.22
C ASP A 140 12.96 -5.06 -0.05
N SER A 141 11.82 -5.35 -0.67
CA SER A 141 10.63 -4.49 -0.57
C SER A 141 9.45 -5.24 0.01
N GLY A 142 8.82 -4.64 1.02
CA GLY A 142 7.59 -5.15 1.62
C GLY A 142 6.34 -4.78 0.83
N HIS A 143 5.18 -4.92 1.50
CA HIS A 143 3.87 -4.61 0.93
C HIS A 143 3.73 -3.13 0.52
N ALA A 144 4.41 -2.23 1.22
CA ALA A 144 4.37 -0.78 0.99
C ALA A 144 5.52 -0.32 0.08
N ALA A 145 5.75 -1.03 -1.04
CA ALA A 145 6.89 -0.80 -1.94
C ALA A 145 7.06 0.66 -2.39
N VAL A 146 5.94 1.36 -2.65
CA VAL A 146 5.93 2.77 -3.03
C VAL A 146 6.50 3.66 -1.93
N GLN A 147 6.21 3.35 -0.67
CA GLN A 147 6.68 4.10 0.49
C GLN A 147 8.10 3.69 0.92
N GLU A 148 8.48 2.42 0.74
CA GLU A 148 9.79 1.90 1.12
C GLU A 148 10.87 2.26 0.09
N HIS A 149 10.58 2.07 -1.21
CA HIS A 149 11.54 2.23 -2.31
C HIS A 149 10.97 3.06 -3.47
N PRO A 150 10.57 4.33 -3.23
CA PRO A 150 9.88 5.16 -4.23
C PRO A 150 10.65 5.32 -5.54
N GLU A 151 11.98 5.47 -5.49
CA GLU A 151 12.81 5.59 -6.70
C GLU A 151 12.82 4.30 -7.52
N VAL A 152 12.92 3.14 -6.88
CA VAL A 152 12.98 1.85 -7.57
C VAL A 152 11.63 1.53 -8.23
N VAL A 153 10.53 1.85 -7.53
CA VAL A 153 9.19 1.77 -8.13
C VAL A 153 9.06 2.75 -9.29
N GLY A 154 9.53 4.00 -9.14
CA GLY A 154 9.54 5.00 -10.19
C GLY A 154 10.28 4.56 -11.45
N ASP A 155 11.48 3.99 -11.28
CA ASP A 155 12.28 3.42 -12.36
C ASP A 155 11.58 2.25 -13.05
N ALA A 156 10.91 1.37 -12.29
CA ALA A 156 10.14 0.26 -12.84
C ALA A 156 8.96 0.76 -13.70
N VAL A 157 8.21 1.75 -13.21
CA VAL A 157 7.14 2.40 -13.98
C VAL A 157 7.70 3.06 -15.24
N TRP A 158 8.80 3.80 -15.12
CA TRP A 158 9.43 4.45 -16.27
C TRP A 158 9.86 3.43 -17.34
N LYS A 159 10.51 2.33 -16.95
CA LYS A 159 10.90 1.23 -17.84
C LYS A 159 9.70 0.63 -18.58
N ILE A 160 8.58 0.45 -17.89
CA ILE A 160 7.33 -0.01 -18.52
C ILE A 160 6.88 0.99 -19.60
N LEU A 161 6.79 2.28 -19.27
CA LEU A 161 6.29 3.32 -20.18
C LEU A 161 7.14 3.47 -21.45
N ILE A 162 8.48 3.44 -21.32
CA ILE A 162 9.38 3.50 -22.47
C ILE A 162 9.31 2.24 -23.34
N SER A 163 9.05 1.07 -22.75
CA SER A 163 8.90 -0.19 -23.50
C SER A 163 7.67 -0.15 -24.42
N ILE A 164 6.54 0.37 -23.91
CA ILE A 164 5.28 0.50 -24.66
C ILE A 164 5.45 1.43 -25.86
N THR A 165 6.13 2.57 -25.66
CA THR A 165 6.39 3.56 -26.71
C THR A 165 7.27 2.99 -27.82
N SER A 166 8.24 2.16 -27.47
CA SER A 166 9.16 1.53 -28.41
C SER A 166 8.46 0.46 -29.26
N THR A 167 7.65 -0.39 -28.63
CA THR A 167 6.84 -1.43 -29.32
C THR A 167 5.86 -0.81 -30.31
N ASN A 168 5.19 0.28 -29.92
CA ASN A 168 4.24 0.98 -30.79
C ASN A 168 4.88 1.68 -32.01
N ARG A 169 6.18 1.99 -31.96
CA ARG A 169 6.92 2.49 -33.12
C ARG A 169 7.33 1.36 -34.07
N ALA A 170 7.72 0.21 -33.54
CA ALA A 170 8.10 -0.95 -34.33
C ALA A 170 6.90 -1.56 -35.08
N SER A 171 5.69 -1.53 -34.51
CA SER A 171 4.47 -2.06 -35.14
C SER A 171 3.85 -1.14 -36.22
N ARG A 172 4.42 0.05 -36.44
CA ARG A 172 3.98 1.02 -37.46
C ARG A 172 4.90 1.08 -38.69
N LEU A 173 5.98 0.29 -38.70
CA LEU A 173 6.91 0.13 -39.82
C LEU A 173 6.67 -1.25 -40.46
#